data_AF-A0A533SMQ6-F1
#
_entry.id   AF-A0A533SMQ6-F1
#
_cell.length_a   1.000
_cell.length_b   1.000
_cell.length_c   1.000
_cell.angle_alpha   90.00
_cell.angle_beta   90.00
_cell.angle_gamma   90.00
#
_symmetry.space_group_name_H-M   'P 1'
#
loop_
_entity.id
_entity.type
_entity.pdbx_description
1 polymer ?
#
loop_
_entity_poly.entity_id
_entity_poly.type
_entity_poly.pdbx_seq_one_letter_code
_entity_poly.pdbx_strand_id
1 'polypeptide(L)' 'MSPKIPVAVLAATGSVGQRFVQLLDNHPLFEVVALTASDRTTGQKYGQACHWILPGDMPAWAAQMTLLPSETAASAGSAE' A
#
# COMPACT_ATOMS: atom_id res chain seq x y z
N MET A 1 18.82 8.06 14.32
CA MET A 1 17.42 7.67 14.01
C MET A 1 17.50 6.28 13.43
N SER A 2 16.79 5.29 14.00
CA SER A 2 16.76 3.95 13.43
C SER A 2 16.06 3.97 12.06
N PRO A 3 16.46 3.12 11.10
CA PRO A 3 15.76 3.01 9.82
C PRO A 3 14.30 2.63 10.04
N LYS A 4 13.39 3.14 9.20
CA LYS A 4 11.99 2.73 9.23
C LYS A 4 11.86 1.27 8.84
N ILE A 5 10.85 0.60 9.42
CA ILE A 5 10.55 -0.80 9.13
C ILE A 5 9.73 -0.84 7.84
N PRO A 6 10.20 -1.53 6.78
CA PRO A 6 9.45 -1.67 5.54
C PRO A 6 8.25 -2.57 5.77
N VAL A 7 7.08 -2.15 5.27
CA VAL A 7 5.83 -2.90 5.38
C VAL A 7 5.08 -2.95 4.04
N ALA A 8 4.29 -4.00 3.87
CA ALA A 8 3.36 -4.14 2.76
C ALA A 8 1.92 -4.10 3.27
N VAL A 9 1.02 -3.46 2.51
CA VAL A 9 -0.42 -3.50 2.78
C VAL A 9 -1.07 -4.44 1.77
N LEU A 10 -1.56 -5.58 2.28
CA LEU A 10 -2.30 -6.54 1.47
C LEU A 10 -3.76 -6.10 1.30
N ALA A 11 -4.31 -6.32 0.11
CA ALA A 11 -5.67 -5.92 -0.25
C ALA A 11 -5.92 -4.42 0.03
N ALA A 12 -4.95 -3.58 -0.34
CA ALA A 12 -4.90 -2.15 -0.06
C ALA A 12 -6.13 -1.38 -0.58
N THR A 13 -6.82 -1.88 -1.61
CA THR A 13 -8.01 -1.22 -2.18
C THR A 13 -9.28 -1.45 -1.37
N GLY A 14 -9.33 -2.47 -0.50
CA GLY A 14 -10.47 -2.71 0.40
C GLY A 14 -10.53 -1.71 1.55
N SER A 15 -11.67 -1.60 2.22
CA SER A 15 -11.90 -0.61 3.30
C SER A 15 -10.85 -0.68 4.43
N VAL A 16 -10.46 -1.89 4.84
CA VAL A 16 -9.42 -2.11 5.85
C VAL A 16 -8.04 -1.71 5.32
N GLY A 17 -7.72 -2.06 4.07
CA GLY A 17 -6.47 -1.68 3.42
C GLY A 17 -6.32 -0.17 3.28
N GLN A 18 -7.39 0.53 2.87
CA GLN A 18 -7.44 1.99 2.82
C GLN A 18 -7.17 2.60 4.20
N ARG A 19 -7.72 2.00 5.28
CA ARG A 19 -7.51 2.51 6.63
C ARG A 19 -6.05 2.34 7.07
N PHE A 20 -5.40 1.24 6.71
CA PHE A 20 -3.96 1.08 6.93
C PHE A 20 -3.15 2.12 6.15
N VAL A 21 -3.44 2.33 4.86
CA VAL A 21 -2.79 3.37 4.06
C VAL A 21 -2.91 4.75 4.72
N GLN A 22 -4.09 5.09 5.22
CA GLN A 22 -4.31 6.36 5.93
C GLN A 22 -3.53 6.45 7.25
N LEU A 23 -3.50 5.38 8.05
CA LEU A 23 -2.80 5.36 9.34
C LEU A 23 -1.27 5.33 9.19
N LEU A 24 -0.78 4.79 8.06
CA LEU A 24 0.64 4.71 7.75
C LEU A 24 1.19 5.99 7.12
N ASP A 25 0.32 6.94 6.77
CA ASP A 25 0.75 8.24 6.26
C ASP A 25 1.60 8.97 7.30
N ASN A 26 2.80 9.38 6.90
CA ASN A 26 3.80 10.03 7.75
C ASN A 26 4.15 9.24 9.04
N HIS A 27 4.00 7.91 9.05
CA HIS A 27 4.27 7.11 10.24
C HIS A 27 5.76 7.15 10.65
N PRO A 28 6.08 7.33 11.95
CA PRO A 28 7.47 7.50 12.41
C PRO A 28 8.30 6.22 12.30
N LEU A 29 7.65 5.05 12.38
CA LEU A 29 8.33 3.74 12.46
C LEU A 29 8.21 2.90 11.18
N PHE A 30 7.23 3.18 10.33
CA PHE A 30 6.89 2.32 9.20
C PHE A 30 6.99 3.07 7.88
N GLU A 31 7.44 2.37 6.86
CA GLU A 31 7.48 2.84 5.48
C GLU A 31 6.78 1.82 4.60
N VAL A 32 5.76 2.26 3.86
CA VAL A 32 5.01 1.39 2.98
C VAL A 32 5.78 1.22 1.67
N VAL A 33 6.29 0.02 1.45
CA VAL A 33 7.09 -0.31 0.25
C VAL A 33 6.27 -1.05 -0.81
N ALA A 34 5.12 -1.60 -0.44
CA ALA A 34 4.24 -2.32 -1.35
C ALA A 34 2.75 -2.14 -0.98
N LEU A 35 1.92 -1.95 -2.01
CA LEU A 35 0.47 -2.05 -1.93
C LEU A 35 0.03 -3.17 -2.87
N THR A 36 -0.71 -4.15 -2.35
CA THR A 36 -1.23 -5.25 -3.18
C THR A 36 -2.73 -5.15 -3.33
N ALA A 37 -3.25 -5.69 -4.43
CA ALA A 37 -4.68 -5.79 -4.67
C ALA A 37 -5.01 -7.06 -5.46
N SER A 38 -6.25 -7.17 -5.94
CA SER A 38 -6.67 -8.26 -6.83
C SER A 38 -5.98 -8.20 -8.20
N ASP A 39 -5.89 -9.33 -8.89
CA ASP A 39 -5.25 -9.45 -10.21
C ASP A 39 -5.80 -8.46 -11.26
N ARG A 40 -7.09 -8.13 -11.17
CA ARG A 40 -7.76 -7.18 -12.08
C ARG A 40 -7.18 -5.76 -12.01
N THR A 41 -6.61 -5.41 -10.86
CA THR A 41 -6.10 -4.07 -10.55
C THR A 41 -4.57 -4.01 -10.50
N THR A 42 -3.90 -5.15 -10.58
CA THR A 42 -2.44 -5.24 -10.62
C THR A 42 -1.87 -4.44 -11.80
N GLY A 43 -0.76 -3.75 -11.56
CA GLY A 43 -0.10 -2.90 -12.57
C GLY A 43 -0.70 -1.50 -12.72
N GLN A 44 -1.90 -1.24 -12.19
CA GLN A 44 -2.48 0.10 -12.17
C GLN A 44 -1.92 0.94 -11.02
N LYS A 45 -2.01 2.26 -11.14
CA LYS A 45 -1.75 3.16 -10.00
C LYS A 45 -2.85 3.00 -8.96
N TYR A 46 -2.47 2.99 -7.69
CA TYR A 46 -3.43 2.86 -6.59
C TYR A 46 -4.53 3.93 -6.68
N GLY A 47 -4.19 5.18 -7.00
CA GLY A 47 -5.18 6.25 -7.15
C GLY A 47 -6.16 6.07 -8.32
N GLN A 48 -5.83 5.24 -9.30
CA GLN A 48 -6.72 4.90 -10.42
C GLN A 48 -7.63 3.71 -10.10
N ALA A 49 -7.10 2.73 -9.36
CA ALA A 49 -7.78 1.48 -9.07
C ALA A 49 -8.58 1.49 -7.76
N CYS A 50 -8.22 2.37 -6.81
CA CYS A 50 -8.86 2.45 -5.50
C CYS A 50 -10.02 3.45 -5.51
N HIS A 51 -11.23 2.94 -5.26
CA HIS A 51 -12.35 3.78 -4.87
C HIS A 51 -12.20 4.15 -3.38
N TRP A 52 -11.64 5.32 -3.12
CA TRP A 52 -11.39 5.80 -1.75
C TRP A 52 -12.69 6.19 -1.05
N ILE A 53 -12.97 5.55 0.09
CA ILE A 53 -14.25 5.73 0.83
C ILE A 53 -14.05 6.31 2.24
N LEU A 54 -12.80 6.55 2.64
CA LEU A 54 -12.50 7.08 3.97
C LEU A 54 -12.60 8.62 4.00
N PRO A 55 -12.93 9.21 5.16
CA PRO A 55 -12.84 10.65 5.33
C PRO A 55 -11.40 11.15 5.14
N GLY A 56 -11.25 12.29 4.46
CA GLY A 56 -9.96 12.88 4.13
C GLY A 56 -9.36 12.38 2.81
N ASP A 57 -8.30 13.04 2.38
CA ASP A 57 -7.68 12.75 1.09
C ASP A 57 -6.82 11.49 1.13
N MET A 58 -6.77 10.78 0.00
CA MET A 58 -5.82 9.70 -0.20
C MET A 58 -4.39 10.24 -0.12
N PRO A 59 -3.47 9.60 0.63
CA PRO A 59 -2.08 10.03 0.68
C PRO A 59 -1.44 10.07 -0.71
N ALA A 60 -0.74 11.16 -1.01
CA ALA A 60 -0.15 11.38 -2.34
C ALA A 60 0.87 10.30 -2.74
N TRP A 61 1.65 9.80 -1.77
CA TRP A 61 2.59 8.70 -2.00
C TRP A 61 1.84 7.43 -2.43
N ALA A 62 0.73 7.10 -1.75
CA ALA A 62 -0.05 5.91 -2.01
C ALA A 62 -0.66 5.98 -3.40
N ALA A 63 -1.26 7.12 -3.78
CA ALA A 63 -1.87 7.33 -5.09
C ALA A 63 -0.92 7.01 -6.26
N GLN A 64 0.38 7.26 -6.09
CA GLN A 64 1.43 7.05 -7.10
C GLN A 64 2.04 5.65 -7.09
N MET A 65 1.75 4.81 -6.08
CA MET A 65 2.26 3.45 -6.04
C MET A 65 1.55 2.57 -7.07
N THR A 66 2.33 1.68 -7.69
CA THR A 66 1.80 0.65 -8.59
C THR A 66 1.35 -0.55 -7.76
N LEU A 67 0.14 -1.04 -8.01
CA LEU A 67 -0.41 -2.19 -7.33
C LEU A 67 0.30 -3.49 -7.73
N LEU A 68 0.75 -4.23 -6.73
CA LEU A 68 1.36 -5.56 -6.89
C LEU A 68 0.31 -6.68 -6.73
N PRO A 69 0.57 -7.87 -7.28
CA PRO A 69 -0.29 -9.03 -7.05
C PRO A 69 -0.28 -9.41 -5.55
N SER A 70 -1.42 -9.87 -5.06
CA SER A 70 -1.56 -10.34 -3.66
C SER A 70 -1.10 -11.78 -3.52
N GLU A 71 0.17 -12.02 -3.81
CA GLU A 71 0.81 -13.33 -3.66
C GLU A 71 1.74 -13.34 -2.45
N THR A 72 1.90 -14.49 -1.82
CA THR A 72 2.85 -14.68 -0.72
C THR A 72 4.28 -14.31 -1.12
N ALA A 73 4.64 -14.46 -2.41
CA ALA A 73 5.94 -14.04 -2.96
C ALA A 73 6.15 -12.51 -2.98
N ALA A 74 5.08 -11.71 -2.97
CA ALA A 74 5.17 -10.24 -2.93
C ALA A 74 5.67 -9.72 -1.56
N SER A 75 5.83 -10.60 -0.56
CA SER A 75 6.37 -10.28 0.77
C SER A 75 7.89 -10.40 0.89
N ALA A 76 8.58 -10.92 -0.14
CA ALA A 76 10.03 -11.05 -0.15
C ALA A 76 10.64 -9.90 -0.94
N GLY A 77 10.78 -8.74 -0.30
CA GLY A 77 11.94 -7.91 -0.62
C GLY A 77 13.17 -8.81 -0.44
N SER A 78 13.97 -8.96 -1.48
CA SER A 78 15.19 -9.76 -1.48
C SER A 78 15.95 -9.61 -0.16
N ALA A 79 15.84 -10.61 0.70
CA ALA A 79 16.88 -10.94 1.65
C ALA A 79 17.82 -11.92 0.93
N GLU A 80 18.50 -11.41 -0.10
CA GLU A 80 19.81 -11.82 -0.62
C GLU A 80 20.26 -10.85 -1.71
#